data_AF-A0A4P9VIA5-F1
#
_entry.id   AF-A0A4P9VIA5-F1
#
_cell.length_a   1.000
_cell.length_b   1.000
_cell.length_c   1.000
_cell.angle_alpha   90.00
_cell.angle_beta   90.00
_cell.angle_gamma   90.00
#
_symmetry.space_group_name_H-M   'P 1'
#
loop_
_entity.id
_entity.type
_entity.pdbx_description
1 polymer ?
#
loop_
_entity_poly.entity_id
_entity_poly.type
_entity_poly.pdbx_seq_one_letter_code
_entity_poly.pdbx_strand_id
1 'polypeptide(L)'
;MKIIMLKSLFKIELTLIIFIILPNLCYSKHEYMTSNFMSPHDFHYIASLISFDFKECTLETNKTATCIELIFMSSPLPEGPYCPKSIDQTGGIYDYDGASSPGLQPINRKLLMAMEADGFDIVDNHGRVRIAHPDDVVHQKNRTKKYCLEADADYSLKLKYLIPARPMLREEPSPIDNVLSLVGVSVYGVPINGPAPSIVNGPKMPDGSQGPVGDLPAVDPCGGHQDPSGYYHFHMFPETINNVLLTHKIHDVRCLYVPQTANRLIGFAMDGYPIYASLDVNGQEPTDLDQCRGHMGITKDFPFKVYHYHASSTQSPNTLPCLSGVQADNPLSVE
;
A
#
# COMPACT_ATOMS: atom_id res chain seq x y z
N MET A 1 78.76 11.52 48.39
CA MET A 1 79.14 12.64 47.51
C MET A 1 77.91 13.54 47.36
N LYS A 2 77.98 14.76 47.90
CA LYS A 2 76.94 15.80 47.89
C LYS A 2 76.78 16.39 46.48
N ILE A 3 75.59 16.90 46.16
CA ILE A 3 75.23 18.19 45.47
C ILE A 3 73.68 18.17 45.42
N ILE A 4 72.92 18.80 46.32
CA ILE A 4 72.55 20.23 46.50
C ILE A 4 71.41 20.72 45.58
N MET A 5 70.25 20.91 46.23
CA MET A 5 69.21 21.97 46.20
C MET A 5 68.63 22.57 44.90
N LEU A 6 67.29 22.71 44.90
CA LEU A 6 66.52 23.99 44.81
C LEU A 6 65.04 23.70 45.20
N LYS A 7 64.58 23.95 46.45
CA LYS A 7 63.86 25.14 47.01
C LYS A 7 62.62 25.67 46.26
N SER A 8 61.43 25.48 46.87
CA SER A 8 60.30 26.44 47.03
C SER A 8 59.08 25.66 47.61
N LEU A 9 58.74 25.63 48.91
CA LEU A 9 58.04 26.62 49.77
C LEU A 9 56.78 27.24 49.14
N PHE A 10 55.58 26.80 49.54
CA PHE A 10 54.65 27.55 50.41
C PHE A 10 53.35 26.75 50.68
N LYS A 11 52.71 27.13 51.76
CA LYS A 11 51.69 26.45 52.59
C LYS A 11 50.35 27.23 52.42
N ILE A 12 49.24 26.68 52.96
CA ILE A 12 47.97 27.39 53.31
C ILE A 12 46.95 27.41 52.13
N GLU A 13 45.63 27.15 52.23
CA GLU A 13 44.65 27.12 53.33
C GLU A 13 43.45 26.24 52.96
N LEU A 14 42.72 25.81 53.99
CA LEU A 14 41.43 25.13 53.93
C LEU A 14 40.33 26.20 53.81
N THR A 15 39.62 26.29 52.68
CA THR A 15 38.49 27.24 52.53
C THR A 15 37.19 26.49 52.26
N LEU A 16 36.30 26.60 53.25
CA LEU A 16 34.90 26.22 53.25
C LEU A 16 34.15 27.05 52.18
N ILE A 17 33.55 26.41 51.16
CA ILE A 17 32.64 27.07 50.22
C ILE A 17 31.25 26.42 50.29
N ILE A 18 30.43 27.09 51.11
CA ILE A 18 28.99 27.37 51.02
C ILE A 18 28.23 26.67 49.88
N PHE A 19 27.21 25.90 50.30
CA PHE A 19 26.08 25.45 49.49
C PHE A 19 25.42 26.63 48.76
N ILE A 20 25.45 26.60 47.42
CA ILE A 20 24.46 27.29 46.59
C ILE A 20 23.57 26.21 45.98
N ILE A 21 22.37 26.08 46.55
CA ILE A 21 21.26 25.36 45.96
C ILE A 21 20.85 26.16 44.72
N LEU A 22 21.28 25.73 43.54
CA LEU A 22 20.74 26.22 42.28
C LEU A 22 19.43 25.48 41.96
N PRO A 23 18.36 26.21 41.64
CA PRO A 23 17.04 25.64 41.41
C PRO A 23 17.05 24.88 40.09
N ASN A 24 16.41 23.70 40.10
CA ASN A 24 15.75 23.06 38.95
C ASN A 24 16.14 23.62 37.58
N LEU A 25 17.32 23.22 37.08
CA LEU A 25 17.48 23.07 35.65
C LEU A 25 16.60 21.88 35.28
N CYS A 26 15.39 22.23 34.85
CA CYS A 26 14.50 21.37 34.12
C CYS A 26 15.30 20.83 32.94
N TYR A 27 15.95 19.68 33.13
CA TYR A 27 16.46 18.87 32.05
C TYR A 27 15.20 18.47 31.31
N SER A 28 14.84 19.24 30.28
CA SER A 28 13.74 18.82 29.43
C SER A 28 14.11 17.43 28.98
N LYS A 29 13.24 16.48 29.31
CA LYS A 29 13.15 15.26 28.52
C LYS A 29 12.83 15.75 27.11
N HIS A 30 13.85 16.10 26.33
CA HIS A 30 13.84 15.71 24.93
C HIS A 30 13.75 14.18 24.98
N GLU A 31 12.52 13.69 25.09
CA GLU A 31 12.18 12.35 24.71
C GLU A 31 12.89 12.11 23.39
N TYR A 32 13.55 10.97 23.31
CA TYR A 32 13.97 10.34 22.07
C TYR A 32 12.73 10.20 21.17
N MET A 33 12.35 11.29 20.49
CA MET A 33 11.25 11.41 19.53
C MET A 33 11.78 11.28 18.11
N THR A 34 12.98 10.74 17.94
CA THR A 34 13.63 10.53 16.64
C THR A 34 13.75 9.02 16.40
N SER A 35 12.73 8.41 15.80
CA SER A 35 12.87 7.26 14.87
C SER A 35 11.56 6.57 14.45
N ASN A 36 10.39 6.85 15.03
CA ASN A 36 9.16 6.13 14.67
C ASN A 36 8.30 6.83 13.60
N PHE A 37 8.90 7.71 12.79
CA PHE A 37 8.22 8.43 11.74
C PHE A 37 8.62 7.86 10.39
N MET A 38 7.67 7.80 9.47
CA MET A 38 7.96 7.67 8.05
C MET A 38 8.98 8.75 7.65
N SER A 39 9.95 8.34 6.87
CA SER A 39 11.09 9.11 6.40
C SER A 39 11.12 9.09 4.87
N PRO A 40 11.64 10.15 4.20
CA PRO A 40 11.91 10.10 2.76
C PRO A 40 12.78 8.90 2.34
N HIS A 41 13.63 8.40 3.24
CA HIS A 41 14.51 7.25 2.98
C HIS A 41 13.79 5.89 2.92
N ASP A 42 12.54 5.82 3.41
CA ASP A 42 11.76 4.58 3.40
C ASP A 42 11.24 4.25 2.00
N PHE A 43 11.24 5.23 1.09
CA PHE A 43 10.81 5.09 -0.30
C PHE A 43 12.01 4.68 -1.17
N HIS A 44 11.92 3.47 -1.75
CA HIS A 44 13.00 2.87 -2.55
C HIS A 44 13.23 3.59 -3.88
N TYR A 45 12.21 4.27 -4.41
CA TYR A 45 12.28 5.06 -5.64
C TYR A 45 12.17 6.56 -5.33
N ILE A 46 13.26 7.14 -4.80
CA ILE A 46 13.39 8.60 -4.62
C ILE A 46 13.17 9.36 -5.94
N ALA A 47 13.37 8.72 -7.10
CA ALA A 47 13.20 9.35 -8.41
C ALA A 47 11.76 9.78 -8.74
N SER A 48 10.74 9.15 -8.15
CA SER A 48 9.33 9.54 -8.37
C SER A 48 8.77 10.45 -7.27
N LEU A 49 9.43 10.54 -6.12
CA LEU A 49 9.04 11.42 -5.01
C LEU A 49 9.39 12.87 -5.36
N ILE A 50 8.36 13.68 -5.63
CA ILE A 50 8.47 15.11 -5.94
C ILE A 50 8.67 15.92 -4.65
N SER A 51 7.90 15.61 -3.59
CA SER A 51 8.00 16.31 -2.32
C SER A 51 7.59 15.45 -1.13
N PHE A 52 8.21 15.74 0.00
CA PHE A 52 7.88 15.21 1.32
C PHE A 52 7.84 16.39 2.29
N ASP A 53 6.71 16.66 2.92
CA ASP A 53 6.58 17.76 3.88
C ASP A 53 5.66 17.39 5.06
N PHE A 54 5.81 18.08 6.18
CA PHE A 54 4.88 17.99 7.29
C PHE A 54 3.91 19.16 7.22
N LYS A 55 2.62 18.88 7.26
CA LYS A 55 1.58 19.92 7.30
C LYS A 55 0.46 19.58 8.25
N GLU A 56 -0.33 20.60 8.57
CA GLU A 56 -1.60 20.40 9.28
C GLU A 56 -2.64 19.77 8.33
N CYS A 57 -3.38 18.79 8.84
CA CYS A 57 -4.46 18.11 8.14
C CYS A 57 -5.66 17.88 9.07
N THR A 58 -6.83 17.72 8.47
CA THR A 58 -8.03 17.24 9.16
C THR A 58 -8.06 15.72 9.05
N LEU A 59 -8.31 15.02 10.16
CA LEU A 59 -8.55 13.59 10.21
C LEU A 59 -10.04 13.30 9.95
N GLU A 60 -10.37 12.06 9.55
CA GLU A 60 -11.77 11.60 9.39
C GLU A 60 -12.62 11.76 10.66
N THR A 61 -11.99 11.93 11.82
CA THR A 61 -12.63 12.22 13.12
C THR A 61 -12.91 13.72 13.35
N ASN A 62 -12.70 14.57 12.33
CA ASN A 62 -12.73 16.04 12.39
C ASN A 62 -11.71 16.66 13.36
N LYS A 63 -10.71 15.90 13.81
CA LYS A 63 -9.60 16.39 14.62
C LYS A 63 -8.48 16.89 13.74
N THR A 64 -7.76 17.89 14.22
CA THR A 64 -6.53 18.38 13.58
C THR A 64 -5.33 17.51 13.98
N ALA A 65 -4.47 17.20 13.02
CA ALA A 65 -3.22 16.48 13.26
C ALA A 65 -2.10 16.99 12.34
N THR A 66 -0.87 16.55 12.63
CA THR A 66 0.25 16.66 11.68
C THR A 66 0.20 15.46 10.74
N CYS A 67 0.07 15.71 9.44
CA CYS A 67 0.24 14.71 8.38
C CYS A 67 1.57 14.93 7.65
N ILE A 68 2.03 13.85 7.03
CA ILE A 68 3.04 13.87 5.98
C ILE A 68 2.30 14.05 4.66
N GLU A 69 2.67 15.06 3.90
CA GLU A 69 2.30 15.24 2.50
C GLU A 69 3.38 14.60 1.62
N LEU A 70 2.97 13.63 0.81
CA LEU A 70 3.83 13.00 -0.20
C LEU A 70 3.27 13.36 -1.57
N ILE A 71 4.12 13.77 -2.50
CA ILE A 71 3.72 13.95 -3.90
C ILE A 71 4.59 13.06 -4.78
N PHE A 72 3.96 12.21 -5.58
CA PHE A 72 4.63 11.32 -6.52
C PHE A 72 4.16 11.56 -7.96
N MET A 73 5.00 11.22 -8.95
CA MET A 73 4.53 11.04 -10.33
C MET A 73 3.71 9.74 -10.45
N SER A 74 2.66 9.74 -11.29
CA SER A 74 1.60 8.73 -11.35
C SER A 74 1.97 7.32 -11.86
N SER A 75 3.14 7.11 -12.48
CA SER A 75 3.59 5.75 -12.79
C SER A 75 5.12 5.65 -12.85
N PRO A 76 5.75 5.09 -11.80
CA PRO A 76 7.18 4.84 -11.80
C PRO A 76 7.57 3.44 -12.30
N LEU A 77 6.60 2.56 -12.57
CA LEU A 77 6.84 1.13 -12.77
C LEU A 77 6.42 0.69 -14.17
N PRO A 78 7.18 -0.24 -14.81
CA PRO A 78 6.64 -1.01 -15.92
C PRO A 78 5.43 -1.82 -15.47
N GLU A 79 4.43 -1.90 -16.33
CA GLU A 79 3.10 -2.43 -16.01
C GLU A 79 2.56 -3.32 -17.14
N GLY A 80 1.55 -4.12 -16.82
CA GLY A 80 0.91 -5.04 -17.76
C GLY A 80 1.70 -6.35 -17.98
N PRO A 81 1.19 -7.24 -18.86
CA PRO A 81 -0.04 -7.09 -19.65
C PRO A 81 -1.31 -7.21 -18.81
N TYR A 82 -2.40 -6.56 -19.26
CA TYR A 82 -3.73 -6.63 -18.64
C TYR A 82 -4.64 -7.61 -19.41
N CYS A 83 -5.21 -7.15 -20.53
CA CYS A 83 -6.14 -7.91 -21.34
C CYS A 83 -5.42 -8.70 -22.44
N PRO A 84 -5.65 -10.02 -22.59
CA PRO A 84 -5.16 -10.75 -23.75
C PRO A 84 -5.94 -10.34 -25.00
N LYS A 85 -5.31 -10.27 -26.18
CA LYS A 85 -6.01 -9.88 -27.43
C LYS A 85 -6.91 -10.97 -27.98
N SER A 86 -6.70 -12.22 -27.57
CA SER A 86 -7.46 -13.38 -28.00
C SER A 86 -7.42 -14.49 -26.96
N ILE A 87 -8.30 -15.48 -27.12
CA ILE A 87 -8.37 -16.68 -26.28
C ILE A 87 -7.12 -17.58 -26.35
N ASP A 88 -6.20 -17.32 -27.28
CA ASP A 88 -4.94 -18.06 -27.41
C ASP A 88 -3.78 -17.40 -26.65
N GLN A 89 -4.05 -16.26 -26.01
CA GLN A 89 -3.08 -15.52 -25.21
C GLN A 89 -3.45 -15.57 -23.73
N THR A 90 -2.49 -15.19 -22.90
CA THR A 90 -2.67 -14.99 -21.46
C THR A 90 -2.36 -13.53 -21.15
N GLY A 91 -3.29 -12.86 -20.49
CA GLY A 91 -3.10 -11.51 -19.97
C GLY A 91 -2.53 -11.55 -18.55
N GLY A 92 -3.00 -10.62 -17.71
CA GLY A 92 -2.67 -10.60 -16.30
C GLY A 92 -3.50 -11.62 -15.51
N ILE A 93 -4.00 -11.20 -14.35
CA ILE A 93 -4.75 -12.04 -13.42
C ILE A 93 -6.07 -11.38 -13.03
N TYR A 94 -6.98 -12.20 -12.52
CA TYR A 94 -8.19 -11.72 -11.88
C TYR A 94 -8.70 -12.74 -10.87
N ASP A 95 -9.29 -12.25 -9.77
CA ASP A 95 -9.99 -13.07 -8.79
C ASP A 95 -11.45 -13.17 -9.19
N TYR A 96 -11.77 -14.19 -9.98
CA TYR A 96 -13.09 -14.30 -10.61
C TYR A 96 -14.15 -14.70 -9.59
N ASP A 97 -15.23 -13.92 -9.50
CA ASP A 97 -16.35 -14.19 -8.58
C ASP A 97 -17.60 -14.74 -9.30
N GLY A 98 -17.48 -15.09 -10.58
CA GLY A 98 -18.53 -15.79 -11.33
C GLY A 98 -18.65 -17.28 -10.99
N ALA A 99 -19.77 -17.88 -11.40
CA ALA A 99 -20.17 -19.21 -10.98
C ALA A 99 -19.34 -20.33 -11.62
N SER A 100 -18.89 -20.18 -12.87
CA SER A 100 -18.32 -21.28 -13.64
C SER A 100 -16.88 -21.65 -13.25
N SER A 101 -16.08 -20.71 -12.73
CA SER A 101 -14.69 -20.99 -12.34
C SER A 101 -14.18 -19.96 -11.32
N PRO A 102 -14.76 -19.88 -10.11
CA PRO A 102 -14.39 -18.84 -9.16
C PRO A 102 -12.95 -18.97 -8.64
N GLY A 103 -12.39 -17.84 -8.21
CA GLY A 103 -11.06 -17.71 -7.60
C GLY A 103 -10.01 -17.06 -8.50
N LEU A 104 -8.87 -16.76 -7.89
CA LEU A 104 -7.69 -16.19 -8.54
C LEU A 104 -7.19 -17.11 -9.66
N GLN A 105 -7.04 -16.53 -10.86
CA GLN A 105 -6.49 -17.23 -12.02
C GLN A 105 -5.94 -16.26 -13.06
N PRO A 106 -5.06 -16.73 -13.97
CA PRO A 106 -4.64 -15.93 -15.11
C PRO A 106 -5.81 -15.69 -16.07
N ILE A 107 -5.79 -14.53 -16.73
CA ILE A 107 -6.76 -14.18 -17.77
C ILE A 107 -6.35 -14.89 -19.05
N ASN A 108 -6.76 -16.15 -19.19
CA ASN A 108 -6.49 -17.01 -20.33
C ASN A 108 -7.79 -17.63 -20.87
N ARG A 109 -7.69 -18.54 -21.85
CA ARG A 109 -8.84 -19.25 -22.43
C ARG A 109 -9.81 -19.79 -21.37
N LYS A 110 -9.30 -20.38 -20.28
CA LYS A 110 -10.12 -21.01 -19.25
C LYS A 110 -11.05 -19.99 -18.60
N LEU A 111 -10.51 -18.86 -18.15
CA LEU A 111 -11.30 -17.79 -17.54
C LEU A 111 -12.27 -17.17 -18.55
N LEU A 112 -11.80 -16.86 -19.76
CA LEU A 112 -12.63 -16.23 -20.80
C LEU A 112 -13.83 -17.12 -21.18
N MET A 113 -13.64 -18.44 -21.28
CA MET A 113 -14.75 -19.36 -21.54
C MET A 113 -15.66 -19.56 -20.32
N ALA A 114 -15.14 -19.46 -19.10
CA ALA A 114 -15.99 -19.46 -17.89
C ALA A 114 -16.90 -18.22 -17.86
N MET A 115 -16.37 -17.05 -18.26
CA MET A 115 -17.15 -15.83 -18.41
C MET A 115 -18.26 -15.97 -19.47
N GLU A 116 -17.96 -16.52 -20.64
CA GLU A 116 -18.96 -16.81 -21.68
C GLU A 116 -20.04 -17.77 -21.16
N ALA A 117 -19.65 -18.81 -20.42
CA ALA A 117 -20.59 -19.77 -19.81
C ALA A 117 -21.51 -19.12 -18.78
N ASP A 118 -21.02 -18.11 -18.05
CA ASP A 118 -21.79 -17.30 -17.11
C ASP A 118 -22.62 -16.19 -17.79
N GLY A 119 -22.56 -16.10 -19.13
CA GLY A 119 -23.36 -15.17 -19.94
C GLY A 119 -22.72 -13.80 -20.16
N PHE A 120 -21.44 -13.64 -19.82
CA PHE A 120 -20.68 -12.43 -20.10
C PHE A 120 -20.06 -12.54 -21.51
N ASP A 121 -20.74 -11.98 -22.53
CA ASP A 121 -20.28 -11.95 -23.94
C ASP A 121 -19.03 -11.05 -24.11
N ILE A 122 -17.86 -11.58 -23.72
CA ILE A 122 -16.55 -10.93 -23.71
C ILE A 122 -15.67 -11.33 -24.90
N VAL A 123 -15.90 -12.49 -25.52
CA VAL A 123 -15.18 -13.00 -26.69
C VAL A 123 -16.04 -12.91 -27.97
N ASP A 124 -15.47 -12.43 -29.06
CA ASP A 124 -16.17 -12.38 -30.34
C ASP A 124 -16.13 -13.72 -31.12
N ASN A 125 -16.88 -13.78 -32.22
CA ASN A 125 -16.98 -14.99 -33.05
C ASN A 125 -15.66 -15.47 -33.69
N HIS A 126 -14.58 -14.68 -33.60
CA HIS A 126 -13.25 -15.02 -34.09
C HIS A 126 -12.27 -15.37 -32.95
N GLY A 127 -12.75 -15.48 -31.71
CA GLY A 127 -11.91 -15.76 -30.54
C GLY A 127 -11.12 -14.54 -30.06
N ARG A 128 -11.47 -13.32 -30.49
CA ARG A 128 -10.83 -12.09 -30.01
C ARG A 128 -11.53 -11.61 -28.76
N VAL A 129 -10.76 -11.13 -27.79
CA VAL A 129 -11.32 -10.52 -26.57
C VAL A 129 -11.73 -9.09 -26.90
N ARG A 130 -12.93 -8.70 -26.49
CA ARG A 130 -13.38 -7.31 -26.58
C ARG A 130 -12.68 -6.51 -25.48
N ILE A 131 -11.83 -5.57 -25.88
CA ILE A 131 -11.11 -4.67 -24.98
C ILE A 131 -11.70 -3.26 -25.15
N ALA A 132 -11.90 -2.55 -24.05
CA ALA A 132 -12.40 -1.18 -24.07
C ALA A 132 -11.85 -0.36 -22.91
N HIS A 133 -11.79 0.95 -23.12
CA HIS A 133 -11.56 1.90 -22.03
C HIS A 133 -12.77 1.88 -21.07
N PRO A 134 -12.57 1.93 -19.74
CA PRO A 134 -13.68 1.96 -18.77
C PRO A 134 -14.76 3.02 -19.10
N ASP A 135 -14.34 4.25 -19.44
CA ASP A 135 -15.27 5.35 -19.78
C ASP A 135 -16.13 5.05 -21.02
N ASP A 136 -15.58 4.35 -22.00
CA ASP A 136 -16.33 3.96 -23.21
C ASP A 136 -17.46 2.98 -22.90
N VAL A 137 -17.32 2.20 -21.82
CA VAL A 137 -18.31 1.18 -21.45
C VAL A 137 -19.40 1.75 -20.56
N VAL A 138 -19.08 2.67 -19.64
CA VAL A 138 -20.05 3.32 -18.75
C VAL A 138 -21.10 4.11 -19.54
N HIS A 139 -20.74 4.65 -20.70
CA HIS A 139 -21.65 5.43 -21.54
C HIS A 139 -22.49 4.60 -22.54
N GLN A 140 -22.30 3.28 -22.61
CA GLN A 140 -23.06 2.42 -23.52
C GLN A 140 -24.46 2.10 -23.00
N LYS A 141 -25.49 2.62 -23.69
CA LYS A 141 -26.92 2.43 -23.34
C LYS A 141 -27.44 0.99 -23.49
N ASN A 142 -26.73 0.10 -24.21
CA ASN A 142 -27.15 -1.29 -24.43
C ASN A 142 -25.96 -2.24 -24.24
N ARG A 143 -25.79 -2.76 -23.02
CA ARG A 143 -24.62 -3.54 -22.59
C ARG A 143 -24.83 -5.06 -22.76
N THR A 144 -25.18 -5.52 -23.96
CA THR A 144 -25.24 -6.96 -24.26
C THR A 144 -23.84 -7.58 -24.29
N LYS A 145 -22.87 -6.85 -24.85
CA LYS A 145 -21.46 -7.22 -24.85
C LYS A 145 -20.80 -6.81 -23.54
N LYS A 146 -19.77 -7.56 -23.15
CA LYS A 146 -18.86 -7.27 -22.05
C LYS A 146 -17.44 -7.10 -22.57
N TYR A 147 -16.64 -6.42 -21.77
CA TYR A 147 -15.30 -6.02 -22.17
C TYR A 147 -14.29 -6.37 -21.08
N CYS A 148 -13.08 -6.71 -21.51
CA CYS A 148 -11.90 -6.60 -20.68
C CYS A 148 -11.51 -5.11 -20.65
N LEU A 149 -11.40 -4.54 -19.45
CA LEU A 149 -11.18 -3.11 -19.26
C LEU A 149 -9.69 -2.80 -19.24
N GLU A 150 -9.30 -1.79 -20.02
CA GLU A 150 -7.92 -1.29 -20.08
C GLU A 150 -7.97 0.22 -20.25
N ALA A 151 -7.57 0.96 -19.21
CA ALA A 151 -7.51 2.42 -19.23
C ALA A 151 -6.17 2.92 -19.79
N ASP A 152 -6.18 4.12 -20.37
CA ASP A 152 -4.97 4.76 -20.88
C ASP A 152 -4.16 5.38 -19.73
N ALA A 153 -2.83 5.28 -19.81
CA ALA A 153 -1.95 5.90 -18.84
C ALA A 153 -1.77 7.40 -19.09
N ASP A 154 -1.83 8.20 -18.03
CA ASP A 154 -1.42 9.61 -18.00
C ASP A 154 -0.27 9.79 -17.00
N TYR A 155 0.94 9.77 -17.55
CA TYR A 155 2.19 9.94 -16.80
C TYR A 155 2.48 11.40 -16.37
N SER A 156 1.61 12.35 -16.74
CA SER A 156 1.75 13.75 -16.35
C SER A 156 1.14 14.07 -14.99
N LEU A 157 0.27 13.17 -14.49
CA LEU A 157 -0.44 13.33 -13.23
C LEU A 157 0.50 13.26 -12.03
N LYS A 158 0.10 13.97 -10.97
CA LYS A 158 0.73 13.89 -9.65
C LYS A 158 -0.24 13.32 -8.64
N LEU A 159 0.25 12.37 -7.85
CA LEU A 159 -0.50 11.76 -6.77
C LEU A 159 -0.03 12.36 -5.46
N LYS A 160 -0.95 13.07 -4.79
CA LYS A 160 -0.70 13.70 -3.51
C LYS A 160 -1.40 12.92 -2.40
N TYR A 161 -0.61 12.48 -1.43
CA TYR A 161 -1.07 11.73 -0.27
C TYR A 161 -1.01 12.57 1.00
N LEU A 162 -1.97 12.38 1.89
CA LEU A 162 -1.94 12.86 3.26
C LEU A 162 -2.03 11.68 4.21
N ILE A 163 -0.96 11.46 4.97
CA ILE A 163 -0.84 10.34 5.90
C ILE A 163 -0.52 10.87 7.29
N PRO A 164 -1.27 10.49 8.35
CA PRO A 164 -0.97 10.94 9.71
C PRO A 164 0.49 10.62 10.09
N ALA A 165 1.25 11.65 10.47
CA ALA A 165 2.63 11.46 10.91
C ALA A 165 2.70 10.63 12.20
N ARG A 166 1.67 10.74 13.05
CA ARG A 166 1.51 9.97 14.28
C ARG A 166 0.25 9.13 14.17
N PRO A 167 0.37 7.86 13.78
CA PRO A 167 -0.77 6.95 13.73
C PRO A 167 -1.44 6.85 15.09
N MET A 168 -2.78 6.79 15.08
CA MET A 168 -3.59 6.65 16.28
C MET A 168 -4.57 5.51 16.06
N LEU A 169 -4.61 4.55 16.98
CA LEU A 169 -5.61 3.49 16.94
C LEU A 169 -7.04 4.06 17.05
N ARG A 170 -7.97 3.40 16.38
CA ARG A 170 -9.40 3.60 16.51
C ARG A 170 -9.99 2.58 17.49
N GLU A 171 -11.19 2.86 17.99
CA GLU A 171 -11.97 1.89 18.77
C GLU A 171 -12.43 0.73 17.88
N GLU A 172 -12.91 1.03 16.67
CA GLU A 172 -13.34 0.06 15.68
C GLU A 172 -12.56 0.25 14.36
N PRO A 173 -11.94 -0.80 13.81
CA PRO A 173 -11.23 -0.69 12.54
C PRO A 173 -12.12 -0.29 11.37
N SER A 174 -11.53 0.42 10.41
CA SER A 174 -12.17 0.77 9.13
C SER A 174 -12.08 -0.41 8.15
N PRO A 175 -13.19 -0.98 7.67
CA PRO A 175 -13.13 -2.06 6.69
C PRO A 175 -12.61 -1.56 5.33
N ILE A 176 -11.83 -2.41 4.66
CA ILE A 176 -11.47 -2.28 3.24
C ILE A 176 -12.41 -3.21 2.46
N ASP A 177 -13.65 -2.77 2.27
CA ASP A 177 -14.74 -3.58 1.70
C ASP A 177 -15.16 -3.14 0.28
N ASN A 178 -14.55 -2.09 -0.26
CA ASN A 178 -14.87 -1.56 -1.57
C ASN A 178 -13.62 -1.16 -2.34
N VAL A 179 -13.76 -1.08 -3.67
CA VAL A 179 -12.66 -0.78 -4.61
C VAL A 179 -12.05 0.62 -4.40
N LEU A 180 -12.83 1.55 -3.84
CA LEU A 180 -12.41 2.95 -3.62
C LEU A 180 -11.73 3.16 -2.27
N SER A 181 -11.75 2.15 -1.39
CA SER A 181 -11.03 2.20 -0.13
C SER A 181 -9.53 2.21 -0.41
N LEU A 182 -8.82 3.19 0.15
CA LEU A 182 -7.38 3.28 0.06
C LEU A 182 -6.74 2.52 1.22
N VAL A 183 -6.01 1.46 0.90
CA VAL A 183 -5.22 0.71 1.88
C VAL A 183 -4.01 1.54 2.28
N GLY A 184 -3.27 2.06 1.30
CA GLY A 184 -2.01 2.75 1.56
C GLY A 184 -1.29 3.22 0.31
N VAL A 185 -0.04 3.63 0.48
CA VAL A 185 0.91 3.97 -0.58
C VAL A 185 2.10 3.03 -0.51
N SER A 186 2.50 2.46 -1.63
CA SER A 186 3.68 1.60 -1.72
C SER A 186 4.99 2.40 -1.56
N VAL A 187 6.10 1.72 -1.30
CA VAL A 187 7.46 2.31 -1.31
C VAL A 187 7.87 2.89 -2.69
N TYR A 188 7.06 2.67 -3.73
CA TYR A 188 7.23 3.23 -5.08
C TYR A 188 6.37 4.48 -5.31
N GLY A 189 5.49 4.85 -4.38
CA GLY A 189 4.54 5.96 -4.57
C GLY A 189 3.29 5.59 -5.37
N VAL A 190 3.06 4.30 -5.61
CA VAL A 190 1.84 3.78 -6.26
C VAL A 190 0.75 3.56 -5.19
N PRO A 191 -0.49 4.05 -5.38
CA PRO A 191 -1.60 3.77 -4.47
C PRO A 191 -1.90 2.28 -4.38
N ILE A 192 -2.38 1.85 -3.22
CA ILE A 192 -2.85 0.51 -2.96
C ILE A 192 -4.30 0.64 -2.53
N ASN A 193 -5.20 0.13 -3.35
CA ASN A 193 -6.64 0.19 -3.15
C ASN A 193 -7.15 -1.13 -2.56
N GLY A 194 -8.43 -1.15 -2.21
CA GLY A 194 -9.14 -2.37 -1.81
C GLY A 194 -9.22 -3.39 -2.94
N PRO A 195 -9.97 -4.49 -2.77
CA PRO A 195 -10.12 -5.52 -3.80
C PRO A 195 -10.61 -4.94 -5.13
N ALA A 196 -10.17 -5.53 -6.24
CA ALA A 196 -10.67 -5.17 -7.58
C ALA A 196 -12.21 -5.35 -7.65
N PRO A 197 -12.92 -4.60 -8.51
CA PRO A 197 -14.37 -4.69 -8.61
C PRO A 197 -14.86 -6.11 -8.88
N SER A 198 -15.96 -6.49 -8.23
CA SER A 198 -16.71 -7.72 -8.50
C SER A 198 -17.27 -7.69 -9.93
N ILE A 199 -17.14 -8.79 -10.70
CA ILE A 199 -17.72 -8.84 -12.04
C ILE A 199 -19.22 -9.14 -11.99
N VAL A 200 -19.68 -9.86 -10.96
CA VAL A 200 -21.09 -10.25 -10.81
C VAL A 200 -21.91 -9.12 -10.21
N ASN A 201 -21.36 -8.40 -9.23
CA ASN A 201 -22.06 -7.34 -8.52
C ASN A 201 -21.67 -5.94 -9.04
N GLY A 202 -20.50 -5.77 -9.66
CA GLY A 202 -19.96 -4.46 -10.04
C GLY A 202 -19.30 -3.72 -8.87
N PRO A 203 -18.73 -2.52 -9.09
CA PRO A 203 -18.20 -1.68 -8.02
C PRO A 203 -19.32 -0.93 -7.28
N LYS A 204 -19.21 -0.81 -5.96
CA LYS A 204 -20.07 0.10 -5.17
C LYS A 204 -19.56 1.53 -5.33
N MET A 205 -20.42 2.44 -5.76
CA MET A 205 -20.07 3.83 -6.04
C MET A 205 -20.19 4.70 -4.78
N PRO A 206 -19.52 5.87 -4.72
CA PRO A 206 -19.57 6.77 -3.57
C PRO A 206 -20.98 7.29 -3.24
N ASP A 207 -21.84 7.41 -4.26
CA ASP A 207 -23.24 7.81 -4.12
C ASP A 207 -24.16 6.67 -3.62
N GLY A 208 -23.59 5.51 -3.32
CA GLY A 208 -24.30 4.31 -2.88
C GLY A 208 -24.93 3.50 -4.01
N SER A 209 -24.79 3.93 -5.26
CA SER A 209 -25.26 3.16 -6.42
C SER A 209 -24.32 1.98 -6.75
N GLN A 210 -24.85 1.05 -7.53
CA GLN A 210 -24.09 -0.10 -8.03
C GLN A 210 -23.63 0.19 -9.46
N GLY A 211 -22.32 0.03 -9.68
CA GLY A 211 -21.72 0.19 -11.00
C GLY A 211 -22.06 -0.94 -11.97
N PRO A 212 -21.60 -0.82 -13.22
CA PRO A 212 -21.85 -1.82 -14.25
C PRO A 212 -21.30 -3.21 -13.89
N VAL A 213 -22.07 -4.26 -14.18
CA VAL A 213 -21.65 -5.66 -14.03
C VAL A 213 -21.11 -6.24 -15.33
N GLY A 214 -20.29 -7.28 -15.23
CA GLY A 214 -19.88 -8.17 -16.30
C GLY A 214 -18.60 -7.78 -17.05
N ASP A 215 -18.11 -6.55 -16.90
CA ASP A 215 -16.83 -6.15 -17.49
C ASP A 215 -15.68 -6.58 -16.57
N LEU A 216 -14.62 -7.11 -17.16
CA LEU A 216 -13.47 -7.66 -16.45
C LEU A 216 -12.46 -6.54 -16.14
N PRO A 217 -12.29 -6.12 -14.87
CA PRO A 217 -11.26 -5.18 -14.48
C PRO A 217 -9.93 -5.91 -14.35
N ALA A 218 -9.30 -6.18 -15.49
CA ALA A 218 -8.04 -6.90 -15.55
C ALA A 218 -6.96 -6.15 -14.76
N VAL A 219 -6.20 -6.89 -13.95
CA VAL A 219 -4.96 -6.40 -13.33
C VAL A 219 -3.79 -7.18 -13.90
N ASP A 220 -2.62 -6.56 -13.91
CA ASP A 220 -1.40 -7.19 -14.40
C ASP A 220 -0.91 -8.31 -13.44
N PRO A 221 0.15 -9.05 -13.78
CA PRO A 221 0.69 -10.09 -12.90
C PRO A 221 1.23 -9.61 -11.55
N CYS A 222 1.45 -8.30 -11.38
CA CYS A 222 1.78 -7.65 -10.10
C CYS A 222 0.52 -7.17 -9.34
N GLY A 223 -0.66 -7.31 -9.94
CA GLY A 223 -1.95 -7.04 -9.33
C GLY A 223 -2.34 -5.57 -9.33
N GLY A 224 -1.85 -4.78 -10.30
CA GLY A 224 -2.30 -3.41 -10.52
C GLY A 224 -2.78 -3.13 -11.94
N HIS A 225 -3.37 -1.96 -12.15
CA HIS A 225 -3.82 -1.46 -13.45
C HIS A 225 -3.96 0.06 -13.45
N GLN A 226 -4.25 0.62 -14.62
CA GLN A 226 -4.56 2.05 -14.77
C GLN A 226 -5.98 2.34 -14.28
N ASP A 227 -6.10 3.31 -13.36
CA ASP A 227 -7.36 3.96 -13.03
C ASP A 227 -7.92 4.65 -14.30
N PRO A 228 -9.25 4.76 -14.46
CA PRO A 228 -9.83 5.54 -15.55
C PRO A 228 -9.33 6.99 -15.63
N SER A 229 -8.87 7.56 -14.50
CA SER A 229 -8.26 8.88 -14.44
C SER A 229 -6.82 8.91 -14.96
N GLY A 230 -6.19 7.76 -15.21
CA GLY A 230 -4.89 7.62 -15.88
C GLY A 230 -3.68 7.36 -14.99
N TYR A 231 -3.85 7.14 -13.68
CA TYR A 231 -2.75 6.75 -12.79
C TYR A 231 -2.77 5.25 -12.50
N TYR A 232 -1.59 4.65 -12.32
CA TYR A 232 -1.47 3.24 -12.00
C TYR A 232 -1.73 3.02 -10.50
N HIS A 233 -2.48 1.98 -10.13
CA HIS A 233 -2.66 1.56 -8.73
C HIS A 233 -2.72 0.05 -8.57
N PHE A 234 -2.45 -0.42 -7.36
CA PHE A 234 -2.50 -1.82 -6.98
C PHE A 234 -3.83 -2.20 -6.32
N HIS A 235 -4.31 -3.40 -6.61
CA HIS A 235 -5.37 -4.10 -5.86
C HIS A 235 -4.83 -5.30 -5.06
N MET A 236 -3.53 -5.61 -5.22
CA MET A 236 -2.80 -6.67 -4.52
C MET A 236 -1.43 -6.12 -4.09
N PHE A 237 -0.85 -6.63 -3.02
CA PHE A 237 0.53 -6.30 -2.67
C PHE A 237 1.51 -7.01 -3.62
N PRO A 238 2.21 -6.28 -4.50
CA PRO A 238 3.03 -6.89 -5.55
C PRO A 238 4.25 -7.62 -5.00
N GLU A 239 4.74 -7.27 -3.81
CA GLU A 239 5.93 -7.86 -3.18
C GLU A 239 5.75 -9.30 -2.72
N THR A 240 4.52 -9.72 -2.42
CA THR A 240 4.21 -11.10 -1.97
C THR A 240 3.40 -11.89 -3.00
N ILE A 241 2.98 -11.26 -4.10
CA ILE A 241 2.02 -11.82 -5.05
C ILE A 241 2.50 -13.11 -5.70
N ASN A 242 3.79 -13.28 -5.97
CA ASN A 242 4.27 -14.52 -6.58
C ASN A 242 4.08 -15.73 -5.65
N ASN A 243 4.14 -15.56 -4.33
CA ASN A 243 3.82 -16.64 -3.39
C ASN A 243 2.32 -16.94 -3.38
N VAL A 244 1.47 -15.91 -3.55
CA VAL A 244 0.02 -16.08 -3.72
C VAL A 244 -0.25 -16.90 -4.98
N LEU A 245 0.29 -16.49 -6.13
CA LEU A 245 0.16 -17.22 -7.40
C LEU A 245 0.59 -18.70 -7.25
N LEU A 246 1.73 -18.96 -6.61
CA LEU A 246 2.21 -20.32 -6.36
C LEU A 246 1.26 -21.11 -5.45
N THR A 247 0.73 -20.49 -4.40
CA THR A 247 -0.25 -21.11 -3.48
C THR A 247 -1.53 -21.52 -4.22
N HIS A 248 -1.97 -20.69 -5.18
CA HIS A 248 -3.12 -20.94 -6.04
C HIS A 248 -2.79 -21.78 -7.29
N LYS A 249 -1.57 -22.34 -7.38
CA LYS A 249 -1.10 -23.21 -8.48
C LYS A 249 -1.12 -22.51 -9.86
N ILE A 250 -0.85 -21.21 -9.88
CA ILE A 250 -0.75 -20.39 -11.08
C ILE A 250 0.72 -20.29 -11.47
N HIS A 251 1.04 -20.72 -12.70
CA HIS A 251 2.41 -20.72 -13.23
C HIS A 251 2.56 -19.98 -14.56
N ASP A 252 1.43 -19.61 -15.20
CA ASP A 252 1.41 -18.99 -16.53
C ASP A 252 1.86 -17.52 -16.50
N VAL A 253 1.79 -16.89 -15.33
CA VAL A 253 2.05 -15.46 -15.11
C VAL A 253 2.87 -15.25 -13.84
N ARG A 254 3.60 -14.15 -13.78
CA ARG A 254 4.47 -13.79 -12.65
C ARG A 254 4.68 -12.28 -12.59
N CYS A 255 4.68 -11.70 -11.40
CA CYS A 255 5.16 -10.34 -11.20
C CYS A 255 6.68 -10.28 -11.37
N LEU A 256 7.14 -9.51 -12.36
CA LEU A 256 8.55 -9.40 -12.73
C LEU A 256 9.16 -8.04 -12.37
N TYR A 257 8.34 -6.99 -12.31
CA TYR A 257 8.81 -5.62 -12.19
C TYR A 257 8.88 -5.11 -10.75
N VAL A 258 8.28 -5.83 -9.81
CA VAL A 258 8.41 -5.57 -8.37
C VAL A 258 9.22 -6.69 -7.70
N PRO A 259 10.33 -6.36 -7.02
CA PRO A 259 11.08 -7.31 -6.21
C PRO A 259 10.21 -8.03 -5.19
N GLN A 260 10.24 -9.36 -5.22
CA GLN A 260 9.52 -10.18 -4.25
C GLN A 260 10.28 -10.21 -2.92
N THR A 261 9.55 -10.16 -1.82
CA THR A 261 10.13 -10.15 -0.48
C THR A 261 9.19 -10.78 0.54
N ALA A 262 9.77 -11.30 1.62
CA ALA A 262 9.02 -11.94 2.69
C ALA A 262 9.00 -11.11 3.98
N ASN A 263 9.92 -10.16 4.19
CA ASN A 263 10.05 -9.43 5.47
C ASN A 263 10.51 -7.97 5.33
N ARG A 264 10.21 -7.33 4.20
CA ARG A 264 10.55 -5.93 3.94
C ARG A 264 9.30 -5.07 3.95
N LEU A 265 9.51 -3.77 4.17
CA LEU A 265 8.49 -2.74 4.03
C LEU A 265 7.96 -2.74 2.58
N ILE A 266 6.64 -2.80 2.46
CA ILE A 266 5.86 -2.69 1.21
C ILE A 266 5.42 -1.24 1.01
N GLY A 267 5.08 -0.56 2.10
CA GLY A 267 4.55 0.79 2.07
C GLY A 267 4.00 1.22 3.42
N PHE A 268 3.18 2.25 3.40
CA PHE A 268 2.48 2.76 4.58
C PHE A 268 0.99 2.80 4.32
N ALA A 269 0.21 2.36 5.30
CA ALA A 269 -1.23 2.47 5.27
C ALA A 269 -1.69 3.94 5.37
N MET A 270 -2.91 4.23 4.93
CA MET A 270 -3.45 5.61 4.99
C MET A 270 -3.67 6.12 6.41
N ASP A 271 -3.66 5.24 7.41
CA ASP A 271 -3.66 5.58 8.83
C ASP A 271 -2.24 5.84 9.41
N GLY A 272 -1.22 5.69 8.57
CA GLY A 272 0.19 5.96 8.84
C GLY A 272 0.99 4.80 9.43
N TYR A 273 0.39 3.63 9.68
CA TYR A 273 1.16 2.47 10.12
C TYR A 273 1.89 1.81 8.94
N PRO A 274 3.09 1.26 9.14
CA PRO A 274 3.83 0.59 8.08
C PRO A 274 3.19 -0.76 7.72
N ILE A 275 3.33 -1.14 6.45
CA ILE A 275 2.88 -2.40 5.89
C ILE A 275 4.11 -3.19 5.47
N TYR A 276 4.28 -4.39 6.01
CA TYR A 276 5.35 -5.31 5.69
C TYR A 276 4.84 -6.50 4.89
N ALA A 277 5.77 -7.19 4.22
CA ALA A 277 5.54 -8.54 3.72
C ALA A 277 5.19 -9.53 4.85
N SER A 278 4.89 -10.78 4.48
CA SER A 278 4.21 -11.73 5.37
C SER A 278 4.96 -12.17 6.64
N LEU A 279 6.27 -11.98 6.70
CA LEU A 279 7.12 -12.42 7.80
C LEU A 279 7.65 -11.25 8.62
N ASP A 280 7.78 -11.53 9.91
CA ASP A 280 8.37 -10.67 10.91
C ASP A 280 9.89 -10.55 10.76
N VAL A 281 10.52 -9.69 11.58
CA VAL A 281 12.00 -9.52 11.58
C VAL A 281 12.76 -10.79 11.91
N ASN A 282 12.15 -11.74 12.61
CA ASN A 282 12.71 -13.04 12.96
C ASN A 282 12.57 -14.07 11.81
N GLY A 283 11.93 -13.71 10.70
CA GLY A 283 11.71 -14.58 9.54
C GLY A 283 10.58 -15.58 9.71
N GLN A 284 9.65 -15.38 10.65
CA GLN A 284 8.46 -16.20 10.87
C GLN A 284 7.20 -15.37 10.62
N GLU A 285 6.10 -16.02 10.25
CA GLU A 285 4.80 -15.35 10.19
C GLU A 285 4.32 -15.06 11.62
N PRO A 286 3.86 -13.84 11.93
CA PRO A 286 3.38 -13.53 13.28
C PRO A 286 2.16 -14.38 13.65
N THR A 287 2.13 -14.87 14.88
CA THR A 287 1.04 -15.72 15.38
C THR A 287 -0.06 -14.94 16.10
N ASP A 288 0.13 -13.63 16.27
CA ASP A 288 -0.70 -12.71 17.05
C ASP A 288 -1.30 -11.58 16.20
N LEU A 289 -1.45 -11.80 14.89
CA LEU A 289 -2.13 -10.88 14.00
C LEU A 289 -3.59 -10.65 14.42
N ASP A 290 -4.00 -9.39 14.44
CA ASP A 290 -5.40 -9.00 14.64
C ASP A 290 -6.25 -9.21 13.37
N GLN A 291 -7.52 -8.81 13.43
CA GLN A 291 -8.45 -8.92 12.30
C GLN A 291 -8.03 -8.11 11.06
N CYS A 292 -7.22 -7.07 11.22
CA CYS A 292 -6.66 -6.25 10.14
C CYS A 292 -5.31 -6.76 9.65
N ARG A 293 -4.88 -7.94 10.13
CA ARG A 293 -3.57 -8.52 9.88
C ARG A 293 -2.42 -7.65 10.41
N GLY A 294 -2.62 -6.92 11.50
CA GLY A 294 -1.56 -6.18 12.16
C GLY A 294 -1.31 -6.61 13.60
N HIS A 295 -0.18 -6.19 14.15
CA HIS A 295 0.22 -6.49 15.53
C HIS A 295 1.29 -5.51 16.03
N MET A 296 1.62 -5.59 17.33
CA MET A 296 2.67 -4.77 17.96
C MET A 296 4.01 -5.52 17.99
N GLY A 297 4.99 -5.08 17.21
CA GLY A 297 6.31 -5.73 17.14
C GLY A 297 7.43 -4.75 16.81
N ILE A 298 8.67 -5.22 16.93
CA ILE A 298 9.82 -4.50 16.39
C ILE A 298 9.93 -4.80 14.89
N THR A 299 10.35 -3.82 14.11
CA THR A 299 10.57 -3.99 12.67
C THR A 299 12.02 -3.68 12.31
N LYS A 300 12.42 -3.94 11.07
CA LYS A 300 13.78 -3.57 10.60
C LYS A 300 13.98 -2.06 10.62
N ASP A 301 12.92 -1.33 10.31
CA ASP A 301 12.95 0.12 10.10
C ASP A 301 12.56 0.88 11.39
N PHE A 302 11.77 0.24 12.26
CA PHE A 302 11.36 0.76 13.56
C PHE A 302 11.81 -0.18 14.69
N PRO A 303 12.96 0.07 15.33
CA PRO A 303 13.53 -0.81 16.36
C PRO A 303 12.80 -0.73 17.71
N PHE A 304 11.92 0.25 17.89
CA PHE A 304 10.97 0.30 18.99
C PHE A 304 9.64 -0.33 18.56
N LYS A 305 8.94 -0.99 19.49
CA LYS A 305 7.66 -1.64 19.19
C LYS A 305 6.69 -0.65 18.52
N VAL A 306 6.24 -1.00 17.33
CA VAL A 306 5.26 -0.25 16.53
C VAL A 306 4.16 -1.20 16.09
N TYR A 307 2.92 -0.69 16.03
CA TYR A 307 1.86 -1.42 15.37
C TYR A 307 2.15 -1.41 13.86
N HIS A 308 2.05 -2.56 13.20
CA HIS A 308 2.29 -2.67 11.77
C HIS A 308 1.50 -3.82 11.16
N TYR A 309 1.25 -3.73 9.86
CA TYR A 309 0.46 -4.69 9.12
C TYR A 309 1.32 -5.67 8.34
N HIS A 310 0.76 -6.84 8.05
CA HIS A 310 1.37 -7.87 7.21
C HIS A 310 0.51 -8.23 6.00
N ALA A 311 1.07 -8.04 4.81
CA ALA A 311 0.55 -8.61 3.58
C ALA A 311 0.42 -10.14 3.69
N SER A 312 -0.63 -10.70 3.10
CA SER A 312 -0.72 -12.15 2.97
C SER A 312 0.24 -12.66 1.89
N SER A 313 0.76 -13.88 2.06
CA SER A 313 1.51 -14.58 1.00
C SER A 313 0.73 -15.74 0.39
N THR A 314 -0.51 -15.97 0.84
CA THR A 314 -1.33 -17.13 0.47
C THR A 314 -2.77 -16.76 0.09
N GLN A 315 -3.31 -15.65 0.60
CA GLN A 315 -4.69 -15.22 0.35
C GLN A 315 -4.80 -14.36 -0.90
N SER A 316 -5.97 -14.38 -1.54
CA SER A 316 -6.36 -13.48 -2.62
C SER A 316 -7.69 -12.80 -2.24
N PRO A 317 -7.78 -11.45 -2.30
CA PRO A 317 -6.65 -10.54 -2.43
C PRO A 317 -5.70 -10.67 -1.23
N ASN A 318 -4.44 -10.31 -1.41
CA ASN A 318 -3.43 -10.37 -0.35
C ASN A 318 -3.30 -9.05 0.44
N THR A 319 -4.16 -8.07 0.15
CA THR A 319 -4.25 -6.77 0.82
C THR A 319 -4.84 -6.85 2.23
N LEU A 320 -4.83 -5.73 2.96
CA LEU A 320 -5.38 -5.66 4.32
C LEU A 320 -6.91 -5.65 4.28
N PRO A 321 -7.59 -6.41 5.15
CA PRO A 321 -9.05 -6.40 5.22
C PRO A 321 -9.60 -5.16 5.94
N CYS A 322 -8.78 -4.46 6.73
CA CYS A 322 -9.16 -3.24 7.42
C CYS A 322 -7.94 -2.39 7.82
N LEU A 323 -8.20 -1.15 8.25
CA LEU A 323 -7.24 -0.25 8.89
C LEU A 323 -7.64 -0.01 10.35
N SER A 324 -6.72 -0.30 11.26
CA SER A 324 -6.86 -0.14 12.71
C SER A 324 -6.68 1.31 13.18
N GLY A 325 -6.12 2.20 12.36
CA GLY A 325 -5.85 3.59 12.72
C GLY A 325 -6.75 4.63 12.06
N VAL A 326 -6.69 5.85 12.59
CA VAL A 326 -7.40 7.02 12.07
C VAL A 326 -6.70 7.54 10.82
N GLN A 327 -7.45 7.83 9.76
CA GLN A 327 -6.92 8.36 8.50
C GLN A 327 -7.04 9.89 8.41
N ALA A 328 -6.25 10.49 7.50
CA ALA A 328 -6.53 11.84 7.04
C ALA A 328 -7.86 11.88 6.26
N ASP A 329 -8.60 12.98 6.38
CA ASP A 329 -9.72 13.24 5.50
C ASP A 329 -9.21 13.55 4.08
N ASN A 330 -9.85 12.97 3.06
CA ASN A 330 -9.42 13.01 1.65
C ASN A 330 -7.91 12.69 1.49
N PRO A 331 -7.47 11.47 1.83
CA PRO A 331 -6.05 11.12 1.96
C PRO A 331 -5.30 11.02 0.64
N LEU A 332 -6.00 11.06 -0.51
CA LEU A 332 -5.41 11.06 -1.85
C LEU A 332 -6.11 12.11 -2.72
N SER A 333 -5.31 12.89 -3.45
CA SER A 333 -5.78 13.74 -4.56
C SER A 333 -4.88 13.56 -5.78
N VAL A 334 -5.49 13.61 -6.96
CA VAL A 334 -4.82 13.55 -8.26
C VAL A 334 -4.77 14.97 -8.86
N GLU A 335 -3.59 15.42 -9.26
CA GLU A 335 -3.33 16.78 -9.80
C GLU A 335 -2.79 16.79 -11.21
#